data_AF-A0A378J569-F1
#
_entry.id   AF-A0A378J569-F1
#
_cell.length_a   1.000
_cell.length_b   1.000
_cell.length_c   1.000
_cell.angle_alpha   90.00
_cell.angle_beta   90.00
_cell.angle_gamma   90.00
#
_symmetry.space_group_name_H-M   'P 1'
#
loop_
_entity.id
_entity.type
_entity.pdbx_description
1 polymer ?
#
loop_
_entity_poly.entity_id
_entity_poly.type
_entity_poly.pdbx_seq_one_letter_code
_entity_poly.pdbx_strand_id
1 'polypeptide(L)' 'MNSNDIDKAYVSPYDKFLFEFDATHSKSASQIKEINKHKRIFLMRDNKDYKDEKGEIWEGF' A
#
# COMPACT_ATOMS: atom_id res chain seq x y z
N MET A 1 -20.70 -32.10 -15.38
CA MET A 1 -20.28 -30.82 -14.75
C MET A 1 -21.36 -30.48 -13.73
N ASN A 2 -20.98 -30.25 -12.47
CA ASN A 2 -21.92 -30.02 -11.39
C ASN A 2 -22.58 -28.64 -11.60
N SER A 3 -23.90 -28.53 -11.45
CA SER A 3 -24.65 -27.29 -11.77
C SER A 3 -24.32 -26.11 -10.84
N ASN A 4 -23.50 -26.34 -9.83
CA ASN A 4 -23.12 -25.39 -8.78
C ASN A 4 -21.62 -25.06 -8.80
N ASP A 5 -20.93 -25.30 -9.92
CA ASP A 5 -19.51 -24.95 -10.07
C ASP A 5 -19.38 -23.43 -10.29
N ILE A 6 -19.18 -22.69 -9.20
CA ILE A 6 -18.96 -21.24 -9.23
C ILE A 6 -17.51 -20.97 -9.63
N ASP A 7 -17.30 -19.99 -10.50
CA ASP A 7 -15.97 -19.51 -10.85
C ASP A 7 -15.29 -18.90 -9.62
N LYS A 8 -14.31 -19.63 -9.06
CA LYS A 8 -13.52 -19.22 -7.89
C LYS A 8 -12.51 -18.11 -8.21
N ALA A 9 -12.25 -17.86 -9.50
CA ALA A 9 -11.39 -16.78 -9.98
C ALA A 9 -12.21 -15.59 -10.51
N TYR A 10 -13.52 -15.57 -10.27
CA TYR A 10 -14.37 -14.48 -10.68
C TYR A 10 -13.90 -13.15 -10.09
N VAL A 11 -13.66 -12.18 -10.96
CA VAL A 11 -13.36 -10.79 -10.59
C VAL A 11 -14.54 -9.92 -11.00
N SER A 12 -15.10 -9.19 -10.04
CA SER A 12 -16.27 -8.37 -10.31
C SER A 12 -15.95 -7.23 -11.29
N PRO A 13 -16.93 -6.74 -12.07
CA PRO A 13 -16.74 -5.56 -12.91
C PRO A 13 -16.25 -4.33 -12.14
N TYR A 14 -16.66 -4.20 -10.87
CA TYR A 14 -16.23 -3.11 -10.01
C TYR A 14 -14.76 -3.22 -9.64
N ASP A 15 -14.27 -4.42 -9.31
CA ASP A 15 -12.85 -4.63 -8.99
C ASP A 15 -11.98 -4.31 -10.21
N LYS A 16 -12.42 -4.72 -11.41
CA LYS A 16 -11.74 -4.38 -12.67
C LYS A 16 -11.71 -2.87 -12.88
N PHE A 17 -12.87 -2.22 -12.74
CA PHE A 17 -12.98 -0.76 -12.89
C PHE A 17 -12.08 0.00 -11.91
N LEU A 18 -12.10 -0.37 -10.62
CA LEU A 18 -11.31 0.30 -9.59
C LEU A 18 -9.81 0.12 -9.83
N PHE A 19 -9.39 -1.07 -10.25
CA PHE A 19 -8.00 -1.35 -10.63
C PHE A 19 -7.56 -0.50 -11.83
N GLU A 20 -8.37 -0.44 -12.90
CA GLU A 20 -8.09 0.37 -14.08
C GLU A 20 -8.06 1.87 -13.74
N PHE A 21 -8.97 2.32 -12.88
CA PHE A 21 -9.02 3.70 -12.40
C PHE A 21 -7.73 4.07 -11.67
N ASP A 22 -7.29 3.24 -10.71
CA ASP A 22 -6.05 3.46 -9.95
C ASP A 22 -4.78 3.43 -10.82
N ALA A 23 -4.80 2.72 -11.96
CA ALA A 23 -3.68 2.64 -12.90
C ALA A 23 -3.60 3.86 -13.82
N THR A 24 -4.73 4.46 -14.17
CA THR A 24 -4.83 5.57 -15.13
C THR A 24 -4.85 6.94 -14.48
N HIS A 25 -5.20 7.04 -13.20
CA HIS A 25 -5.30 8.31 -12.48
C HIS A 25 -4.09 8.55 -11.58
N SER A 26 -3.64 9.80 -11.53
CA SER A 26 -2.57 10.22 -10.63
C SER A 26 -2.99 10.07 -9.17
N LYS A 27 -2.07 9.59 -8.33
CA LYS A 27 -2.32 9.40 -6.90
C LYS A 27 -2.51 10.74 -6.20
N SER A 28 -3.49 10.81 -5.31
CA SER A 28 -3.71 11.97 -4.46
C SER A 28 -2.56 12.19 -3.48
N ALA A 29 -2.47 13.39 -2.93
CA ALA A 29 -1.48 13.71 -1.90
C ALA A 29 -1.58 12.80 -0.67
N SER A 30 -2.79 12.39 -0.27
CA SER A 30 -3.01 11.47 0.85
C SER A 30 -2.47 10.06 0.54
N GLN A 31 -2.78 9.54 -0.64
CA GLN A 31 -2.30 8.23 -1.10
C GLN A 31 -0.78 8.21 -1.21
N ILE A 32 -0.16 9.30 -1.69
CA ILE A 32 1.30 9.42 -1.75
C ILE A 32 1.91 9.40 -0.34
N LYS A 33 1.31 10.11 0.63
CA LYS A 33 1.76 10.10 2.04
C LYS A 33 1.71 8.69 2.61
N GLU A 34 0.64 7.96 2.36
CA GLU A 34 0.47 6.58 2.82
C GLU A 34 1.50 5.64 2.18
N ILE A 35 1.71 5.72 0.87
CA ILE A 35 2.75 4.95 0.17
C ILE A 35 4.13 5.21 0.78
N ASN A 36 4.48 6.48 1.01
CA ASN A 36 5.77 6.84 1.59
C ASN A 36 5.91 6.34 3.04
N LYS A 37 4.83 6.39 3.82
CA LYS A 37 4.78 5.81 5.17
C LYS A 37 5.09 4.31 5.13
N HIS A 38 4.42 3.54 4.27
CA HIS A 38 4.65 2.11 4.17
C HIS A 38 6.04 1.77 3.65
N LYS A 39 6.54 2.48 2.62
CA LYS A 39 7.93 2.34 2.14
C LYS A 39 8.94 2.54 3.28
N ARG A 40 8.74 3.56 4.12
CA ARG A 40 9.59 3.82 5.28
C ARG A 40 9.55 2.68 6.30
N ILE A 41 8.36 2.16 6.61
CA ILE A 41 8.19 1.03 7.54
C ILE A 41 8.89 -0.23 7.01
N PHE A 42 8.75 -0.54 5.72
CA PHE A 42 9.44 -1.68 5.11
C PHE A 42 10.95 -1.52 5.17
N LEU A 43 11.46 -0.32 4.88
CA LEU A 43 12.88 -0.02 4.99
C LEU A 43 13.38 -0.20 6.44
N MET A 44 12.64 0.30 7.43
CA MET A 44 12.95 0.12 8.86
C MET A 44 12.97 -1.36 9.28
N ARG A 45 12.04 -2.16 8.76
CA ARG A 45 11.91 -3.58 9.10
C ARG A 45 13.04 -4.41 8.48
N ASP A 46 13.34 -4.15 7.20
CA ASP A 46 14.22 -5.01 6.40
C ASP A 46 15.68 -4.57 6.43
N ASN A 47 15.98 -3.33 6.83
CA ASN A 47 17.34 -2.85 6.99
C ASN A 47 17.76 -2.84 8.48
N LYS A 48 18.63 -3.79 8.85
CA LYS A 48 19.19 -3.90 10.20
C LYS A 48 19.98 -2.66 10.63
N ASP A 49 20.60 -1.97 9.68
CA ASP A 49 21.41 -0.77 9.93
C ASP A 49 20.59 0.52 9.76
N TYR A 50 19.26 0.43 9.70
CA TYR A 50 18.40 1.60 9.63
C TYR A 50 18.58 2.48 10.87
N LYS A 51 19.01 3.72 10.65
CA LYS A 51 19.07 4.76 11.69
C LYS A 51 18.00 5.79 11.37
N ASP A 52 17.04 5.97 12.29
CA ASP A 52 16.12 7.10 12.19
C ASP A 52 16.93 8.36 12.56
N GLU A 53 17.15 9.27 11.61
CA GLU A 53 17.85 10.54 11.84
C GLU A 53 16.98 11.55 12.61
N LYS A 54 15.78 11.14 13.05
CA LYS A 54 15.02 11.87 14.04
C LYS A 54 15.82 11.88 15.33
N GLY A 55 16.38 13.04 15.67
CA GLY A 55 17.09 13.30 16.92
C GLY A 55 16.36 12.75 18.13
N GLU A 56 17.08 12.58 19.24
CA GLU A 56 16.51 11.98 20.44
C GLU A 56 15.23 12.73 20.84
N ILE A 57 14.22 11.98 21.30
CA ILE A 57 12.91 12.51 21.74
C ILE A 57 13.09 13.64 22.78
N TRP A 58 14.24 13.66 23.45
CA TRP A 58 14.65 14.58 24.50
C TRP A 58 15.26 15.90 24.02
N GLU A 59 15.60 16.07 22.74
CA GLU A 59 16.20 17.33 22.26
C GLU A 59 15.23 18.53 22.29
N GLY A 60 13.95 18.30 22.56
CA GLY A 60 12.90 19.33 22.63
C GLY A 60 12.24 19.52 24.00
N PHE A 61 12.79 18.95 25.08
CA PHE A 61 12.29 19.09 26.45
C PHE A 61 13.26 19.85 27.35
#